data_AF-A0A845YVK5-F1
#
_entry.id   AF-A0A845YVK5-F1
#
_cell.length_a   1.000
_cell.length_b   1.000
_cell.length_c   1.000
_cell.angle_alpha   90.00
_cell.angle_beta   90.00
_cell.angle_gamma   90.00
#
_symmetry.space_group_name_H-M   'P 1'
#
loop_
_entity.id
_entity.type
_entity.pdbx_description
1 polymer ?
#
loop_
_entity_poly.entity_id
_entity_poly.type
_entity_poly.pdbx_seq_one_letter_code
_entity_poly.pdbx_strand_id
1 'polypeptide(L)'
;KTRLSKSINDAGWGKFLSILTVKAGNAGQKTIAVNPKNTSQDCSNCGEKVDKELNIRTHCCPHCGVVIDRDWNAAINIKNRAVGHSVIRARACPTEYRGYETRELTL
;
A
#
# COMPACT_ATOMS: atom_id res chain seq x y z
N LYS A 1 -4.88 0.56 27.53
CA LYS A 1 -4.70 0.25 26.09
C LYS A 1 -5.27 1.40 25.27
N THR A 2 -4.45 2.07 24.45
CA THR A 2 -4.92 3.17 23.57
C THR A 2 -5.87 2.61 22.51
N ARG A 3 -6.99 3.29 22.22
CA ARG A 3 -8.01 2.81 21.25
C ARG A 3 -7.44 2.62 19.84
N LEU A 4 -6.41 3.39 19.48
CA LEU A 4 -5.75 3.34 18.17
C LEU A 4 -4.88 2.10 17.96
N SER A 5 -4.16 1.62 18.99
CA SER A 5 -3.32 0.42 18.81
C SER A 5 -4.16 -0.84 18.63
N LYS A 6 -5.33 -0.88 19.28
CA LYS A 6 -6.31 -1.95 19.08
C LYS A 6 -6.89 -1.93 17.66
N SER A 7 -7.33 -0.76 17.16
CA SER A 7 -7.90 -0.70 15.79
C SER A 7 -6.89 -1.05 14.71
N ILE A 8 -5.61 -0.67 14.87
CA ILE A 8 -4.53 -1.07 13.96
C ILE A 8 -4.31 -2.59 13.99
N ASN A 9 -4.29 -3.19 15.18
CA ASN A 9 -4.11 -4.63 15.32
C ASN A 9 -5.30 -5.41 14.76
N ASP A 10 -6.52 -4.97 15.04
CA ASP A 10 -7.76 -5.58 14.54
C ASP A 10 -7.85 -5.49 13.00
N ALA A 11 -7.30 -4.43 12.40
CA ALA A 11 -7.23 -4.29 10.94
C ALA A 11 -6.15 -5.18 10.28
N GLY A 12 -5.22 -5.76 11.06
CA GLY A 12 -4.28 -6.79 10.57
C GLY A 12 -3.28 -6.32 9.52
N TRP A 13 -2.93 -5.03 9.46
CA TRP A 13 -2.10 -4.45 8.39
C TRP A 13 -0.76 -5.15 8.18
N GLY A 14 -0.07 -5.51 9.25
CA GLY A 14 1.21 -6.25 9.15
C GLY A 14 1.04 -7.60 8.46
N LYS A 15 0.00 -8.36 8.83
CA LYS A 15 -0.31 -9.66 8.22
C LYS A 15 -0.68 -9.51 6.75
N PHE A 16 -1.46 -8.48 6.41
CA PHE A 16 -1.82 -8.16 5.04
C PHE A 16 -0.57 -7.92 4.18
N LEU A 17 0.38 -7.09 4.64
CA LEU A 17 1.63 -6.82 3.92
C LEU A 17 2.50 -8.06 3.73
N SER A 18 2.54 -8.95 4.72
CA SER A 18 3.23 -10.25 4.61
C SER A 18 2.60 -11.13 3.52
N ILE A 19 1.27 -11.27 3.51
CA ILE A 19 0.56 -12.04 2.50
C ILE A 19 0.77 -11.44 1.12
N LEU A 20 0.68 -10.11 0.98
CA LEU A 20 0.88 -9.40 -0.27
C LEU A 20 2.28 -9.66 -0.85
N THR A 21 3.31 -9.63 -0.01
CA THR A 21 4.70 -9.88 -0.43
C THR A 21 4.89 -11.31 -0.93
N VAL A 22 4.32 -12.31 -0.23
CA VAL A 22 4.37 -13.70 -0.67
C VAL A 22 3.62 -13.89 -1.99
N LYS A 23 2.39 -13.36 -2.10
CA LYS A 23 1.58 -13.51 -3.31
C LYS A 23 2.20 -12.81 -4.52
N ALA A 24 2.79 -11.62 -4.31
CA ALA A 24 3.55 -10.94 -5.36
C ALA A 24 4.75 -11.79 -5.80
N GLY A 25 5.53 -12.33 -4.85
CA GLY A 25 6.64 -13.23 -5.16
C GLY A 25 6.22 -14.43 -6.00
N ASN A 26 5.10 -15.07 -5.65
CA ASN A 26 4.55 -16.22 -6.39
C ASN A 26 4.15 -15.87 -7.83
N ALA A 27 3.73 -14.62 -8.06
CA ALA A 27 3.39 -14.10 -9.38
C ALA A 27 4.61 -13.57 -10.16
N GLY A 28 5.84 -13.71 -9.63
CA GLY A 28 7.02 -13.09 -10.22
C GLY A 28 6.95 -11.55 -10.19
N GLN A 29 6.37 -10.99 -9.13
CA GLN A 29 6.27 -9.55 -8.90
C GLN A 29 7.01 -9.18 -7.61
N LYS A 30 7.29 -7.88 -7.44
CA LYS A 30 7.92 -7.35 -6.23
C LYS A 30 7.04 -6.28 -5.60
N THR A 31 6.94 -6.29 -4.28
CA THR A 31 6.33 -5.22 -3.48
C THR A 31 7.40 -4.22 -3.05
N ILE A 32 7.07 -2.93 -3.09
CA ILE A 32 7.91 -1.85 -2.56
C ILE A 32 7.11 -1.13 -1.49
N ALA A 33 7.66 -1.08 -0.27
CA ALA A 33 7.12 -0.24 0.78
C ALA A 33 7.60 1.21 0.55
N VAL A 34 6.67 2.15 0.53
CA VAL A 34 6.97 3.59 0.49
C VAL A 34 6.55 4.24 1.81
N ASN A 35 7.11 5.40 2.11
CA ASN A 35 6.68 6.18 3.27
C ASN A 35 5.20 6.62 3.07
N PRO A 36 4.26 6.22 3.95
CA PRO A 36 2.84 6.56 3.79
C PRO A 36 2.48 7.95 4.34
N LYS A 37 3.40 8.64 5.02
CA LYS A 37 3.14 9.90 5.71
C LYS A 37 2.59 10.96 4.75
N ASN A 38 1.52 11.64 5.17
CA ASN A 38 0.84 12.73 4.46
C ASN A 38 0.30 12.40 3.05
N THR A 39 0.29 11.13 2.61
CA THR A 39 -0.16 10.78 1.25
C THR A 39 -1.59 11.22 0.92
N SER A 40 -2.48 11.26 1.91
CA SER A 40 -3.84 11.80 1.74
C SER A 40 -3.91 13.32 1.81
N GLN A 41 -2.94 13.98 2.46
CA GLN A 41 -2.90 15.43 2.67
C GLN A 41 -2.19 16.16 1.54
N ASP A 42 -1.03 15.67 1.10
CA ASP A 42 -0.24 16.23 0.01
C ASP A 42 -1.03 16.13 -1.31
N CYS A 43 -1.09 17.21 -2.06
CA CYS A 43 -1.75 17.24 -3.36
C CYS A 43 -0.91 16.49 -4.39
N SER A 44 -1.51 15.47 -5.03
CA SER A 44 -0.83 14.69 -6.07
C SER A 44 -0.54 15.47 -7.35
N ASN A 45 -1.20 16.62 -7.55
CA ASN A 45 -1.02 17.48 -8.72
C ASN A 45 0.07 18.55 -8.50
N CYS A 46 0.01 19.27 -7.37
CA CYS A 46 0.91 20.42 -7.13
C CYS A 46 1.88 20.24 -5.95
N GLY A 47 1.82 19.14 -5.21
CA GLY A 47 2.69 18.85 -4.07
C GLY A 47 2.33 19.57 -2.77
N GLU A 48 1.50 20.61 -2.82
CA GLU A 48 1.12 21.38 -1.63
C GLU A 48 0.29 20.59 -0.63
N LYS A 49 0.53 20.84 0.66
CA LYS A 49 -0.15 20.15 1.74
C LYS A 49 -1.53 20.75 1.98
N VAL A 50 -2.55 19.90 1.92
CA VAL A 50 -3.93 20.28 2.23
C VAL A 50 -4.37 19.56 3.51
N ASP A 51 -4.33 20.28 4.63
CA ASP A 51 -4.77 19.75 5.91
C ASP A 51 -6.28 19.46 5.90
N LYS A 52 -6.64 18.30 6.44
CA LYS A 52 -8.02 17.79 6.49
C LYS A 52 -8.17 16.70 7.52
N GLU A 53 -9.37 16.61 8.08
CA GLU A 53 -9.80 15.58 9.01
C GLU A 53 -10.07 14.23 8.32
N LEU A 54 -10.10 13.15 9.10
CA LEU A 54 -10.29 11.78 8.59
C LEU A 54 -11.68 11.53 7.98
N ASN A 55 -12.68 12.31 8.36
CA ASN A 55 -14.05 12.25 7.82
C ASN A 55 -14.16 12.85 6.41
N ILE A 56 -13.23 13.74 6.01
CA ILE A 56 -13.23 14.37 4.69
C ILE A 56 -12.77 13.34 3.66
N ARG A 57 -13.66 13.00 2.71
CA ARG A 57 -13.43 11.97 1.68
C ARG A 57 -13.02 12.54 0.32
N THR A 58 -13.28 13.82 0.08
CA THR A 58 -12.88 14.51 -1.15
C THR A 58 -11.63 15.34 -0.91
N HIS A 59 -10.63 15.21 -1.77
CA HIS A 59 -9.47 16.08 -1.81
C HIS A 59 -9.78 17.29 -2.71
N CYS A 60 -10.00 18.45 -2.09
CA CYS A 60 -10.14 19.74 -2.77
C CYS A 60 -8.88 20.57 -2.50
N CYS A 61 -8.03 20.78 -3.51
CA CYS A 61 -6.81 21.54 -3.34
C CYS A 61 -7.04 23.04 -3.60
N PRO A 62 -6.81 23.93 -2.61
CA PRO A 62 -6.97 25.37 -2.81
C PRO A 62 -5.86 25.99 -3.67
N HIS A 63 -4.72 25.30 -3.84
CA HIS A 63 -3.56 25.82 -4.56
C HIS A 63 -3.63 25.62 -6.07
N CYS A 64 -4.20 24.48 -6.52
CA CYS A 64 -4.27 24.13 -7.94
C CYS A 64 -5.68 23.78 -8.43
N GLY A 65 -6.67 23.77 -7.54
CA GLY A 65 -8.07 23.51 -7.90
C GLY A 65 -8.44 22.05 -8.18
N VAL A 66 -7.52 21.09 -7.97
CA VAL A 66 -7.87 19.67 -8.17
C VAL A 66 -8.93 19.21 -7.16
N VAL A 67 -9.96 18.52 -7.67
CA VAL A 67 -11.05 17.94 -6.87
C VAL A 67 -11.18 16.46 -7.25
N ILE A 68 -10.70 15.57 -6.38
CA ILE A 68 -10.72 14.12 -6.60
C ILE A 68 -11.00 13.38 -5.28
N ASP A 69 -11.30 12.09 -5.35
CA ASP A 69 -11.38 11.25 -4.15
C ASP A 69 -10.04 11.26 -3.39
N ARG A 70 -10.10 11.33 -2.06
CA ARG A 70 -8.91 11.41 -1.21
C ARG A 70 -8.03 10.16 -1.30
N ASP A 71 -8.63 8.99 -1.39
CA ASP A 71 -7.89 7.74 -1.49
C ASP A 71 -7.29 7.60 -2.91
N TRP A 72 -7.96 8.12 -3.94
CA TRP A 72 -7.37 8.26 -5.29
C TRP A 72 -6.14 9.19 -5.29
N ASN A 73 -6.24 10.36 -4.66
CA ASN A 73 -5.09 11.26 -4.47
C ASN A 73 -3.93 10.56 -3.75
N ALA A 74 -4.24 9.83 -2.67
CA ALA A 74 -3.24 9.10 -1.90
C ALA A 74 -2.57 7.99 -2.71
N ALA A 75 -3.33 7.27 -3.54
CA ALA A 75 -2.80 6.23 -4.43
C ALA A 75 -1.82 6.81 -5.46
N ILE A 76 -2.13 7.97 -6.05
CA ILE A 76 -1.21 8.67 -6.96
C ILE A 76 0.08 9.05 -6.23
N ASN A 77 -0.02 9.60 -5.02
CA ASN A 77 1.16 9.95 -4.22
C ASN A 77 2.02 8.72 -3.89
N ILE A 78 1.40 7.59 -3.51
CA ILE A 78 2.09 6.32 -3.26
C ILE A 78 2.81 5.85 -4.53
N LYS A 79 2.14 5.89 -5.69
CA LYS A 79 2.75 5.56 -6.98
C LYS A 79 3.94 6.46 -7.27
N ASN A 80 3.78 7.78 -7.16
CA ASN A 80 4.85 8.74 -7.46
C ASN A 80 6.07 8.55 -6.55
N ARG A 81 5.87 8.21 -5.28
CA ARG A 81 6.95 7.87 -4.34
C ARG A 81 7.64 6.54 -4.66
N ALA A 82 6.96 5.63 -5.34
CA ALA A 82 7.54 4.36 -5.78
C ALA A 82 8.31 4.49 -7.10
N VAL A 83 7.99 5.48 -7.94
CA VAL A 83 8.70 5.73 -9.22
C VAL A 83 10.16 6.07 -8.92
N GLY A 84 11.09 5.40 -9.62
CA GLY A 84 12.53 5.58 -9.45
C GLY A 84 13.19 4.60 -8.48
N HIS A 85 12.42 3.83 -7.70
CA HIS A 85 12.98 2.72 -6.92
C HIS A 85 13.29 1.51 -7.83
N SER A 86 14.54 1.09 -7.84
CA SER A 86 15.00 -0.10 -8.57
C SER A 86 14.26 -1.35 -8.10
N VAL A 87 13.43 -1.92 -8.96
CA VAL A 87 12.94 -3.29 -8.80
C VAL A 87 13.93 -4.24 -9.47
N ILE A 88 14.34 -5.30 -8.75
CA ILE A 88 15.00 -6.41 -9.43
C ILE A 88 13.92 -7.01 -10.33
N ARG A 89 14.15 -7.03 -11.65
CA ARG A 89 13.26 -7.73 -12.59
C ARG A 89 13.12 -9.15 -12.07
N ALA A 90 11.91 -9.58 -11.77
CA ALA A 90 11.69 -10.96 -11.39
C ALA A 90 12.21 -11.84 -12.54
N ARG A 91 13.17 -12.70 -12.23
CA ARG A 91 13.37 -13.90 -13.02
C ARG A 91 12.10 -14.73 -12.82
N ALA A 92 11.60 -15.34 -13.89
CA ALA A 92 10.42 -16.21 -13.83
C ALA A 92 10.50 -17.11 -12.59
N CYS A 93 9.39 -17.23 -11.88
CA CYS A 93 9.27 -18.04 -10.67
C CYS A 93 9.88 -19.43 -10.94
N PRO A 94 10.93 -19.86 -10.21
CA PRO A 94 11.34 -21.25 -10.24
C PRO A 94 10.17 -22.08 -9.74
N THR A 95 9.75 -23.07 -10.51
CA THR A 95 8.60 -23.95 -10.26
C THR A 95 8.76 -24.86 -9.03
N GLU A 96 9.74 -24.63 -8.16
CA GLU A 96 10.04 -25.50 -7.03
C GLU A 96 9.81 -24.80 -5.69
N TYR A 97 8.54 -24.82 -5.30
CA TYR A 97 8.12 -24.54 -3.94
C TYR A 97 8.38 -25.78 -3.06
N ARG A 98 9.63 -26.01 -2.65
CA ARG A 98 9.94 -27.05 -1.65
C ARG A 98 9.80 -26.45 -0.25
N GLY A 99 8.72 -26.78 0.46
CA GLY A 99 8.69 -26.60 1.92
C GLY A 99 7.40 -26.11 2.60
N TYR A 100 6.20 -26.35 2.05
CA TYR A 100 5.01 -26.42 2.88
C TYR A 100 4.40 -27.81 2.72
N GLU A 101 4.65 -28.65 3.72
CA GLU A 101 4.06 -29.97 3.87
C GLU A 101 2.56 -29.78 4.12
N THR A 102 1.77 -29.87 3.05
CA THR A 102 0.33 -30.09 3.17
C THR A 102 0.15 -31.45 3.82
N ARG A 103 -0.07 -31.47 5.13
CA ARG A 103 -0.66 -32.64 5.79
C ARG A 103 -1.93 -33.00 5.02
N GLU A 104 -1.90 -34.17 4.41
CA GLU A 104 -3.05 -34.81 3.78
C GLU A 104 -4.19 -34.85 4.81
N LEU A 105 -5.25 -34.08 4.56
CA LEU A 105 -6.56 -34.38 5.09
C LEU A 105 -7.22 -35.31 4.08
N THR A 106 -6.91 -36.60 4.22
CA THR A 106 -7.71 -37.67 3.64
C THR A 106 -9.07 -37.68 4.33
N LEU A 107 -10.11 -37.85 3.52
CA LEU A 107 -11.54 -37.94 3.84
C LEU A 107 -11.85 -38.80 5.08
#